data_AF-A0A6F9E485-F1
#
_entry.id   AF-A0A6F9E485-F1
#
_cell.length_a   1.000
_cell.length_b   1.000
_cell.length_c   1.000
_cell.angle_alpha   90.00
_cell.angle_beta   90.00
_cell.angle_gamma   90.00
#
_symmetry.space_group_name_H-M   'P 1'
#
loop_
_entity.id
_entity.type
_entity.pdbx_description
1 polymer ?
#
loop_
_entity_poly.entity_id
_entity_poly.type
_entity_poly.pdbx_seq_one_letter_code
_entity_poly.pdbx_strand_id
1 'polypeptide(L)'
;MGGRGAVSEMDREIRRVTELGLTLRWGEGCWWLESEEAWESLSSAVYGGGRQSGIRAVANVTVDLGYKGLDPAGDIARRLRSVRVPTPAVGMMTAVDVRETQWSVVNGPGGRWLIALTAGTSNALCAGEKPGWFDAGPGTINMTAVFDGALSEQAAVNAVITLTEVKSRVLRERGVRCAESGLPATGTSTDAVAVLFRKGGRSAAYAGPGSEAGWMLAQEAHRLLHRALRERDDRRGGLPSLTFVIGGARSGKSEWAEGLADRWARQLGVEVVYVATARKEGMEERVRRHQRRRPPGWKTIEAPEGDVLAGLWDGPGPGGVVLIDSLTHWVTAWMSRRLALRSPSLDGSHREPVPEWSPEEERDLKETMEALIRRCRRSPYPVVVVSDEVGEGVVPATAVGCLFRDALGLANQTLARASGRVYRMTAGLPVEIRSRAIDSRVEAGLGGGAP
;
A
#
# COMPACT_ATOMS: atom_id res chain seq x y z
N MET A 1 47.83 14.09 -6.97
CA MET A 1 46.67 14.58 -7.74
C MET A 1 45.95 13.35 -8.28
N GLY A 2 44.68 13.05 -8.05
CA GLY A 2 43.59 13.60 -7.25
C GLY A 2 42.42 12.65 -7.50
N GLY A 3 41.94 11.96 -6.47
CA GLY A 3 40.76 11.10 -6.53
C GLY A 3 39.82 11.55 -5.43
N ARG A 4 39.06 12.62 -5.67
CA ARG A 4 38.01 13.06 -4.74
C ARG A 4 36.96 11.94 -4.70
N GLY A 5 36.84 11.28 -3.55
CA GLY A 5 35.84 10.24 -3.31
C GLY A 5 34.43 10.76 -3.58
N ALA A 6 33.67 10.00 -4.36
CA ALA A 6 32.25 10.27 -4.57
C ALA A 6 31.52 10.12 -3.21
N VAL A 7 31.10 11.26 -2.64
CA VAL A 7 30.24 11.30 -1.46
C VAL A 7 28.88 10.72 -1.85
N SER A 8 28.34 9.77 -1.08
CA SER A 8 27.04 9.14 -1.39
C SER A 8 25.92 10.20 -1.43
N GLU A 9 24.82 9.93 -2.14
CA GLU A 9 23.66 10.85 -2.20
C GLU A 9 23.12 11.13 -0.79
N MET A 10 23.03 10.09 0.04
CA MET A 10 22.65 10.19 1.45
C MET A 10 23.62 11.05 2.27
N ASP A 11 24.94 10.92 2.09
CA ASP A 11 25.92 11.76 2.79
C ASP A 11 25.82 13.23 2.38
N ARG A 12 25.44 13.53 1.13
CA ARG A 12 25.15 14.89 0.67
C ARG A 12 23.86 15.43 1.29
N GLU A 13 22.82 14.60 1.40
CA GLU A 13 21.56 14.95 2.04
C GLU A 13 21.75 15.24 3.54
N ILE A 14 22.45 14.35 4.27
CA ILE A 14 22.79 14.52 5.68
C ILE A 14 23.53 15.85 5.90
N ARG A 15 24.54 16.16 5.09
CA ARG A 15 25.27 17.44 5.19
C ARG A 15 24.34 18.65 5.03
N ARG A 16 23.42 18.61 4.05
CA ARG A 16 22.45 19.70 3.81
C ARG A 16 21.46 19.86 4.97
N VAL A 17 21.05 18.76 5.61
CA VAL A 17 20.23 18.79 6.82
C VAL A 17 20.99 19.45 7.97
N THR A 18 22.25 19.10 8.17
CA THR A 18 23.10 19.69 9.22
C THR A 18 23.28 21.19 9.05
N GLU A 19 23.33 21.71 7.82
CA GLU A 19 23.39 23.16 7.57
C GLU A 19 22.15 23.92 8.06
N LEU A 20 21.02 23.26 8.31
CA LEU A 20 19.82 23.86 8.88
C LEU A 20 19.80 23.85 10.42
N GLY A 21 20.88 23.37 11.06
CA GLY A 21 20.90 23.12 12.50
C GLY A 21 20.06 21.90 12.92
N LEU A 22 19.74 21.03 11.96
CA LEU A 22 18.98 19.80 12.20
C LEU A 22 19.92 18.60 12.08
N THR A 23 19.67 17.57 12.88
CA THR A 23 20.36 16.29 12.76
C THR A 23 19.37 15.23 12.32
N LEU A 24 19.63 14.60 11.17
CA LEU A 24 18.86 13.43 10.73
C LEU A 24 19.34 12.19 11.48
N ARG A 25 18.40 11.49 12.10
CA ARG A 25 18.61 10.23 12.79
C ARG A 25 17.68 9.15 12.26
N TRP A 26 18.12 7.91 12.40
CA TRP A 26 17.36 6.72 12.03
C TRP A 26 17.24 5.81 13.24
N GLY A 27 16.09 5.17 13.36
CA GLY A 27 15.79 4.16 14.36
C GLY A 27 14.95 3.06 13.75
N GLU A 28 14.62 2.06 14.55
CA GLU A 28 13.83 0.92 14.09
C GLU A 28 12.47 1.37 13.55
N GLY A 29 12.31 1.33 12.22
CA GLY A 29 11.08 1.73 11.53
C GLY A 29 10.77 3.23 11.59
N CYS A 30 11.74 4.11 11.88
CA CYS A 30 11.50 5.55 11.87
C CYS A 30 12.74 6.36 11.48
N TRP A 31 12.52 7.56 10.96
CA TRP A 31 13.52 8.63 10.96
C TRP A 31 12.97 9.83 11.74
N TRP A 32 13.88 10.65 12.27
CA TRP A 32 13.53 11.95 12.82
C TRP A 32 14.60 12.99 12.54
N LEU A 33 14.17 14.25 12.44
CA LEU A 33 15.02 15.43 12.46
C LEU A 33 14.97 16.00 13.87
N GLU A 34 16.11 16.10 14.54
CA GLU A 34 16.23 16.73 15.87
C GLU A 34 17.05 18.02 15.84
N SER A 35 16.76 18.91 16.79
CA SER A 35 17.42 20.22 16.92
C SER A 35 17.71 20.55 18.38
N GLU A 36 18.82 21.25 18.61
CA GLU A 36 19.09 21.90 19.90
C GLU A 36 18.24 23.16 20.11
N GLU A 37 18.02 23.90 19.02
CA GLU A 37 17.13 25.07 19.01
C GLU A 37 15.66 24.64 19.00
N ALA A 38 14.80 25.51 19.55
CA ALA A 38 13.36 25.37 19.56
C ALA A 38 12.74 25.82 18.23
N TRP A 39 11.88 24.97 17.66
CA TRP A 39 11.15 25.25 16.42
C TRP A 39 9.66 25.45 16.66
N GLU A 40 9.04 26.19 15.76
CA GLU A 40 7.60 26.31 15.61
C GLU A 40 7.10 25.30 14.59
N SER A 41 5.89 24.80 14.77
CA SER A 41 5.25 23.95 13.77
C SER A 41 3.77 24.23 13.62
N LEU A 42 3.29 23.96 12.41
CA LEU A 42 1.88 23.79 12.07
C LEU A 42 1.75 22.48 11.29
N SER A 43 0.95 21.54 11.79
CA SER A 43 0.83 20.23 11.15
C SER A 43 -0.52 19.58 11.32
N SER A 44 -0.83 18.63 10.43
CA SER A 44 -1.91 17.65 10.60
C SER A 44 -1.39 16.31 11.14
N ALA A 45 -0.22 16.31 11.77
CA ALA A 45 0.41 15.11 12.29
C ALA A 45 -0.43 14.48 13.41
N VAL A 46 -0.36 13.16 13.51
CA VAL A 46 -1.15 12.37 14.47
C VAL A 46 -0.67 12.57 15.91
N TYR A 47 0.64 12.72 16.11
CA TYR A 47 1.25 13.04 17.40
C TYR A 47 1.81 14.45 17.38
N GLY A 48 1.48 15.27 18.38
CA GLY A 48 1.94 16.66 18.43
C GLY A 48 1.41 17.52 17.27
N GLY A 49 0.23 17.19 16.73
CA GLY A 49 -0.41 17.93 15.65
C GLY A 49 -0.89 19.33 16.04
N GLY A 50 -1.40 20.06 15.05
CA GLY A 50 -1.85 21.44 15.20
C GLY A 50 -0.69 22.43 15.26
N ARG A 51 -0.92 23.56 15.95
CA ARG A 51 0.09 24.59 16.19
C ARG A 51 0.88 24.23 17.45
N GLN A 52 2.18 24.05 17.32
CA GLN A 52 3.07 23.78 18.47
C GLN A 52 4.27 24.72 18.47
N SER A 53 4.71 25.09 19.67
CA SER A 53 5.91 25.88 19.91
C SER A 53 6.94 25.09 20.70
N GLY A 54 8.22 25.39 20.51
CA GLY A 54 9.28 24.73 21.26
C GLY A 54 9.55 23.29 20.83
N ILE A 55 9.15 22.90 19.61
CA ILE A 55 9.41 21.56 19.08
C ILE A 55 10.92 21.34 18.93
N ARG A 56 11.36 20.15 19.35
CA ARG A 56 12.76 19.69 19.30
C ARG A 56 12.99 18.61 18.26
N ALA A 57 11.92 17.96 17.79
CA ALA A 57 12.02 16.97 16.73
C ALA A 57 10.76 16.84 15.88
N VAL A 58 10.93 16.44 14.62
CA VAL A 58 9.86 15.91 13.77
C VAL A 58 10.24 14.52 13.31
N ALA A 59 9.29 13.59 13.37
CA ALA A 59 9.52 12.18 13.07
C ALA A 59 8.46 11.62 12.12
N ASN A 60 8.87 10.67 11.29
CA ASN A 60 7.96 9.86 10.49
C ASN A 60 8.20 8.39 10.84
N VAL A 61 7.13 7.67 11.17
CA VAL A 61 7.17 6.30 11.68
C VAL A 61 6.51 5.36 10.69
N THR A 62 7.22 4.32 10.27
CA THR A 62 6.61 3.19 9.57
C THR A 62 5.75 2.39 10.54
N VAL A 63 4.48 2.24 10.18
CA VAL A 63 3.56 1.30 10.81
C VAL A 63 3.27 0.16 9.85
N ASP A 64 2.81 -0.97 10.39
CA ASP A 64 2.40 -2.08 9.56
C ASP A 64 1.29 -1.65 8.59
N LEU A 65 1.33 -2.17 7.37
CA LEU A 65 0.38 -1.91 6.29
C LEU A 65 -1.04 -2.47 6.57
N GLY A 66 -1.41 -2.67 7.83
CA GLY A 66 -2.68 -3.20 8.34
C GLY A 66 -2.92 -2.71 9.76
N TYR A 67 -2.24 -1.61 10.11
CA TYR A 67 -2.37 -0.92 11.36
C TYR A 67 -3.84 -0.54 11.59
N LYS A 68 -4.43 -1.09 12.65
CA LYS A 68 -5.77 -0.79 13.15
C LYS A 68 -5.71 -0.28 14.59
N GLY A 69 -4.59 0.34 14.98
CA GLY A 69 -4.41 0.78 16.36
C GLY A 69 -5.52 1.75 16.74
N LEU A 70 -6.14 1.48 17.89
CA LEU A 70 -7.20 2.31 18.46
C LEU A 70 -6.65 3.62 19.04
N ASP A 71 -5.32 3.70 19.24
CA ASP A 71 -4.61 4.87 19.75
C ASP A 71 -3.33 5.19 18.92
N PRO A 72 -3.50 5.79 17.72
CA PRO A 72 -2.39 6.19 16.85
C PRO A 72 -1.37 7.14 17.47
N ALA A 73 -1.82 8.09 18.27
CA ALA A 73 -0.93 9.02 18.95
C ALA A 73 -0.09 8.31 20.02
N GLY A 74 -0.69 7.41 20.80
CA GLY A 74 0.03 6.62 21.80
C GLY A 74 1.01 5.61 21.20
N ASP A 75 0.70 5.01 20.05
CA ASP A 75 1.61 4.14 19.31
C ASP A 75 2.85 4.89 18.83
N ILE A 76 2.67 6.07 18.23
CA ILE A 76 3.79 6.95 17.86
C ILE A 76 4.58 7.33 19.11
N ALA A 77 3.92 7.76 20.19
CA ALA A 77 4.60 8.15 21.42
C ALA A 77 5.46 7.01 22.01
N ARG A 78 4.98 5.76 21.98
CA ARG A 78 5.76 4.57 22.38
C ARG A 78 6.98 4.38 21.49
N ARG A 79 6.81 4.46 20.16
CA ARG A 79 7.92 4.32 19.21
C ARG A 79 8.97 5.42 19.42
N LEU A 80 8.56 6.68 19.52
CA LEU A 80 9.46 7.82 19.75
C LEU A 80 10.27 7.66 21.04
N ARG A 81 9.64 7.21 22.13
CA ARG A 81 10.34 6.91 23.39
C ARG A 81 11.36 5.77 23.24
N SER A 82 11.01 4.71 22.50
CA SER A 82 11.90 3.53 22.33
C SER A 82 13.23 3.87 21.64
N VAL A 83 13.19 4.83 20.70
CA VAL A 83 14.38 5.31 19.98
C VAL A 83 14.94 6.63 20.53
N ARG A 84 14.40 7.09 21.67
CA ARG A 84 14.84 8.30 22.41
C ARG A 84 14.77 9.60 21.61
N VAL A 85 13.70 9.80 20.83
CA VAL A 85 13.46 11.08 20.14
C VAL A 85 13.24 12.22 21.16
N PRO A 86 13.92 13.37 21.01
CA PRO A 86 13.70 14.53 21.87
C PRO A 86 12.26 15.06 21.82
N THR A 87 11.71 15.45 22.97
CA THR A 87 10.38 16.06 23.09
C THR A 87 10.50 17.53 23.54
N PRO A 88 9.54 18.42 23.20
CA PRO A 88 8.32 18.18 22.42
C PRO A 88 8.59 17.80 20.96
N ALA A 89 7.78 16.90 20.39
CA ALA A 89 7.97 16.40 19.03
C ALA A 89 6.67 16.37 18.24
N VAL A 90 6.80 16.43 16.91
CA VAL A 90 5.74 16.18 15.94
C VAL A 90 5.97 14.82 15.31
N GLY A 91 4.97 13.95 15.30
CA GLY A 91 5.09 12.58 14.82
C GLY A 91 4.00 12.24 13.81
N MET A 92 4.43 11.83 12.61
CA MET A 92 3.55 11.26 11.60
C MET A 92 3.75 9.74 11.53
N MET A 93 2.76 9.05 10.97
CA MET A 93 2.84 7.63 10.68
C MET A 93 2.57 7.38 9.20
N THR A 94 3.23 6.39 8.64
CA THR A 94 3.08 6.01 7.24
C THR A 94 3.21 4.50 7.12
N ALA A 95 2.54 3.92 6.15
CA ALA A 95 2.72 2.52 5.81
C ALA A 95 3.78 2.31 4.72
N VAL A 96 4.34 3.41 4.20
CA VAL A 96 5.54 3.39 3.37
C VAL A 96 6.74 3.12 4.28
N ASP A 97 7.68 2.29 3.81
CA ASP A 97 8.97 2.16 4.49
C ASP A 97 9.65 3.53 4.49
N VAL A 98 9.91 4.07 5.68
CA VAL A 98 10.50 5.40 5.85
C VAL A 98 11.90 5.52 5.24
N ARG A 99 12.58 4.41 4.92
CA ARG A 99 13.84 4.41 4.15
C ARG A 99 13.64 4.87 2.70
N GLU A 100 12.41 4.84 2.19
CA GLU A 100 12.03 5.36 0.87
C GLU A 100 11.72 6.86 0.88
N THR A 101 11.93 7.54 2.00
CA THR A 101 11.73 8.98 2.09
C THR A 101 12.61 9.70 1.08
N GLN A 102 11.98 10.56 0.29
CA GLN A 102 12.66 11.44 -0.65
C GLN A 102 13.01 12.74 0.05
N TRP A 103 14.24 13.21 -0.15
CA TRP A 103 14.76 14.40 0.51
C TRP A 103 15.16 15.45 -0.52
N SER A 104 14.99 16.71 -0.15
CA SER A 104 15.63 17.81 -0.85
C SER A 104 15.88 18.97 0.07
N VAL A 105 16.91 19.74 -0.26
CA VAL A 105 17.12 21.07 0.29
C VAL A 105 17.26 22.04 -0.87
N VAL A 106 16.34 23.01 -0.93
CA VAL A 106 16.29 24.03 -1.99
C VAL A 106 16.58 25.40 -1.39
N ASN A 107 17.37 26.19 -2.10
CA ASN A 107 17.82 27.53 -1.71
C ASN A 107 17.36 28.55 -2.76
N GLY A 108 16.89 29.71 -2.32
CA GLY A 108 16.48 30.76 -3.25
C GLY A 108 16.06 32.06 -2.56
N PRO A 109 15.50 33.01 -3.32
CA PRO A 109 15.10 34.33 -2.82
C PRO A 109 14.12 34.24 -1.64
N GLY A 110 13.19 33.29 -1.70
CA GLY A 110 12.18 33.03 -0.67
C GLY A 110 12.68 32.28 0.57
N GLY A 111 13.98 32.06 0.73
CA GLY A 111 14.59 31.34 1.86
C GLY A 111 15.05 29.92 1.49
N ARG A 112 15.36 29.10 2.50
CA ARG A 112 15.77 27.71 2.31
C ARG A 112 14.70 26.77 2.87
N TRP A 113 14.34 25.78 2.06
CA TRP A 113 13.43 24.70 2.46
C TRP A 113 14.18 23.38 2.48
N LEU A 114 14.00 22.60 3.55
CA LEU A 114 14.16 21.15 3.51
C LEU A 114 12.80 20.51 3.33
N ILE A 115 12.70 19.54 2.42
CA ILE A 115 11.48 18.79 2.18
C ILE A 115 11.82 17.31 2.30
N ALA A 116 11.04 16.60 3.11
CA ALA A 116 11.11 15.15 3.27
C ALA A 116 9.71 14.57 3.07
N LEU A 117 9.56 13.61 2.15
CA LEU A 117 8.24 13.00 1.94
C LEU A 117 8.30 11.51 1.64
N THR A 118 7.24 10.82 2.04
CA THR A 118 6.95 9.42 1.69
C THR A 118 5.63 9.39 0.92
N ALA A 119 5.51 8.53 -0.09
CA ALA A 119 4.31 8.48 -0.92
C ALA A 119 3.84 7.05 -1.20
N GLY A 120 2.61 6.74 -0.82
CA GLY A 120 1.90 5.51 -1.20
C GLY A 120 0.48 5.83 -1.63
N THR A 121 -0.01 5.17 -2.67
CA THR A 121 -1.33 5.45 -3.30
C THR A 121 -2.28 4.25 -3.26
N SER A 122 -2.01 3.24 -2.42
CA SER A 122 -2.79 2.01 -2.34
C SER A 122 -4.23 2.18 -1.80
N ASN A 123 -4.51 3.30 -1.14
CA ASN A 123 -5.80 3.76 -0.61
C ASN A 123 -6.13 5.18 -1.11
N ALA A 124 -5.72 5.50 -2.34
CA ALA A 124 -6.01 6.80 -2.92
C ALA A 124 -7.50 7.13 -2.83
N LEU A 125 -7.80 8.36 -2.39
CA LEU A 125 -9.14 8.86 -2.10
C LEU A 125 -9.28 10.30 -2.62
N CYS A 126 -10.50 10.73 -2.91
CA CYS A 126 -10.80 12.14 -3.13
C CYS A 126 -11.63 12.72 -1.99
N ALA A 127 -11.38 13.98 -1.65
CA ALA A 127 -12.17 14.69 -0.64
C ALA A 127 -13.66 14.70 -1.02
N GLY A 128 -14.54 14.41 -0.07
CA GLY A 128 -15.99 14.32 -0.28
C GLY A 128 -16.49 12.93 -0.70
N GLU A 129 -15.61 11.97 -0.95
CA GLU A 129 -16.00 10.56 -1.14
C GLU A 129 -16.42 9.95 0.20
N LYS A 130 -17.54 9.22 0.21
CA LYS A 130 -17.96 8.46 1.39
C LYS A 130 -16.83 7.47 1.70
N PRO A 131 -16.30 7.43 2.94
CA PRO A 131 -15.32 6.42 3.30
C PRO A 131 -15.95 5.05 3.01
N GLY A 132 -15.41 4.35 2.02
CA GLY A 132 -15.68 2.94 1.91
C GLY A 132 -15.26 2.30 3.23
N TRP A 133 -16.12 1.52 3.85
CA TRP A 133 -15.74 0.65 4.99
C TRP A 133 -14.81 -0.49 4.54
N PHE A 134 -14.13 -0.31 3.40
CA PHE A 134 -13.11 -1.19 2.89
C PHE A 134 -11.75 -0.67 3.36
N ASP A 135 -11.04 -1.57 4.01
CA ASP A 135 -9.70 -1.44 4.55
C ASP A 135 -8.68 -1.46 3.39
N ALA A 136 -8.82 -0.50 2.47
CA ALA A 136 -7.86 -0.27 1.41
C ALA A 136 -6.50 -0.07 2.08
N GLY A 137 -5.61 -1.03 1.89
CA GLY A 137 -4.33 -1.07 2.60
C GLY A 137 -3.64 0.29 2.60
N PRO A 138 -3.04 0.69 3.72
CA PRO A 138 -2.64 2.06 3.96
C PRO A 138 -1.65 2.49 2.89
N GLY A 139 -2.04 3.53 2.17
CA GLY A 139 -1.17 4.43 1.45
C GLY A 139 -1.22 5.75 2.20
N THR A 140 -0.08 6.41 2.26
CA THR A 140 0.03 7.67 2.97
C THR A 140 0.98 8.54 2.19
N ILE A 141 0.61 9.80 2.00
CA ILE A 141 1.51 10.83 1.50
C ILE A 141 1.79 11.77 2.67
N ASN A 142 2.91 11.51 3.36
CA ASN A 142 3.40 12.37 4.43
C ASN A 142 4.43 13.33 3.86
N MET A 143 4.28 14.62 4.17
CA MET A 143 5.21 15.67 3.76
C MET A 143 5.68 16.46 4.98
N THR A 144 6.99 16.51 5.21
CA THR A 144 7.64 17.43 6.14
C THR A 144 8.33 18.51 5.34
N ALA A 145 8.04 19.76 5.67
CA ALA A 145 8.73 20.93 5.13
C ALA A 145 9.33 21.73 6.28
N VAL A 146 10.62 22.04 6.21
CA VAL A 146 11.31 22.83 7.23
C VAL A 146 11.88 24.07 6.59
N PHE A 147 11.47 25.23 7.08
CA PHE A 147 11.91 26.55 6.62
C PHE A 147 13.02 27.09 7.51
N ASP A 148 14.13 27.53 6.95
CA ASP A 148 15.29 28.03 7.72
C ASP A 148 15.09 29.39 8.40
N GLY A 149 13.95 30.04 8.16
CA GLY A 149 13.60 31.33 8.71
C GLY A 149 12.30 31.33 9.51
N ALA A 150 11.77 32.53 9.73
CA ALA A 150 10.47 32.75 10.35
C ALA A 150 9.35 32.74 9.30
N LEU A 151 8.23 32.12 9.65
CA LEU A 151 6.97 32.23 8.92
C LEU A 151 5.99 33.00 9.77
N SER A 152 5.22 33.90 9.15
CA SER A 152 3.98 34.37 9.78
C SER A 152 3.03 33.19 9.97
N GLU A 153 2.05 33.31 10.87
CA GLU A 153 1.06 32.25 11.06
C GLU A 153 0.25 32.00 9.78
N GLN A 154 -0.06 33.06 9.02
CA GLN A 154 -0.74 32.96 7.73
C GLN A 154 0.15 32.27 6.68
N ALA A 155 1.46 32.53 6.68
CA ALA A 155 2.39 31.85 5.81
C ALA A 155 2.49 30.35 6.14
N ALA A 156 2.56 29.99 7.42
CA ALA A 156 2.55 28.57 7.82
C ALA A 156 1.28 27.85 7.33
N VAL A 157 0.11 28.48 7.45
CA VAL A 157 -1.15 27.96 6.91
C VAL A 157 -1.08 27.83 5.38
N ASN A 158 -0.59 28.85 4.68
CA ASN A 158 -0.45 28.81 3.23
C ASN A 158 0.55 27.74 2.76
N ALA A 159 1.60 27.45 3.51
CA ALA A 159 2.55 26.38 3.18
C ALA A 159 1.86 25.00 3.23
N VAL A 160 1.02 24.76 4.25
CA VAL A 160 0.21 23.52 4.36
C VAL A 160 -0.76 23.39 3.17
N ILE A 161 -1.44 24.49 2.81
CA ILE A 161 -2.35 24.53 1.65
C ILE A 161 -1.58 24.23 0.36
N THR A 162 -0.44 24.89 0.16
CA THR A 162 0.42 24.71 -1.03
C THR A 162 0.87 23.27 -1.20
N LEU A 163 1.34 22.62 -0.13
CA LEU A 163 1.71 21.20 -0.16
C LEU A 163 0.51 20.29 -0.47
N THR A 164 -0.68 20.65 0.01
CA THR A 164 -1.93 19.92 -0.28
C THR A 164 -2.35 20.07 -1.74
N GLU A 165 -2.21 21.26 -2.33
CA GLU A 165 -2.46 21.50 -3.75
C GLU A 165 -1.48 20.71 -4.63
N VAL A 166 -0.18 20.72 -4.29
CA VAL A 166 0.85 19.94 -4.98
C VAL A 166 0.50 18.46 -4.99
N LYS A 167 0.12 17.91 -3.84
CA LYS A 167 -0.30 16.51 -3.74
C LYS A 167 -1.44 16.19 -4.70
N SER A 168 -2.51 16.98 -4.65
CA SER A 168 -3.68 16.79 -5.51
C SER A 168 -3.32 16.90 -7.00
N ARG A 169 -2.46 17.87 -7.35
CA ARG A 169 -1.97 18.08 -8.71
C ARG A 169 -1.18 16.89 -9.23
N VAL A 170 -0.20 16.39 -8.46
CA VAL A 170 0.66 15.27 -8.88
C VAL A 170 -0.15 13.99 -9.05
N LEU A 171 -1.09 13.70 -8.13
CA LEU A 171 -1.96 12.53 -8.24
C LEU A 171 -2.82 12.57 -9.51
N ARG A 172 -3.36 13.74 -9.85
CA ARG A 172 -4.10 13.95 -11.10
C ARG A 172 -3.22 13.78 -12.34
N GLU A 173 -2.05 14.39 -12.37
CA GLU A 173 -1.09 14.27 -13.49
C GLU A 173 -0.62 12.81 -13.71
N ARG A 174 -0.62 12.02 -12.64
CA ARG A 174 -0.32 10.58 -12.66
C ARG A 174 -1.50 9.68 -12.99
N GLY A 175 -2.70 10.23 -13.12
CA GLY A 175 -3.92 9.45 -13.33
C GLY A 175 -4.26 8.52 -12.16
N VAL A 176 -3.85 8.86 -10.94
CA VAL A 176 -4.22 8.10 -9.74
C VAL A 176 -5.71 8.27 -9.49
N ARG A 177 -6.42 7.15 -9.35
CA ARG A 177 -7.87 7.12 -9.18
C ARG A 177 -8.27 6.48 -7.87
N CYS A 178 -9.37 6.94 -7.31
CA CYS A 178 -10.03 6.31 -6.18
C CYS A 178 -10.45 4.89 -6.53
N ALA A 179 -10.18 3.95 -5.65
CA ALA A 179 -10.44 2.53 -5.93
C ALA A 179 -11.94 2.21 -6.08
N GLU A 180 -12.82 2.96 -5.40
CA GLU A 180 -14.26 2.67 -5.36
C GLU A 180 -15.07 3.45 -6.40
N SER A 181 -14.80 4.76 -6.52
CA SER A 181 -15.53 5.65 -7.43
C SER A 181 -14.88 5.81 -8.81
N GLY A 182 -13.60 5.46 -8.96
CA GLY A 182 -12.83 5.74 -10.19
C GLY A 182 -12.54 7.24 -10.42
N LEU A 183 -12.95 8.12 -9.51
CA LEU A 183 -12.69 9.55 -9.58
C LEU A 183 -11.19 9.86 -9.43
N PRO A 184 -10.70 11.01 -9.94
CA PRO A 184 -9.32 11.43 -9.70
C PRO A 184 -9.06 11.61 -8.20
N ALA A 185 -8.01 10.97 -7.67
CA ALA A 185 -7.66 11.08 -6.26
C ALA A 185 -7.04 12.45 -5.94
N THR A 186 -7.36 12.98 -4.75
CA THR A 186 -6.76 14.23 -4.22
C THR A 186 -5.79 13.97 -3.06
N GLY A 187 -5.77 12.75 -2.54
CA GLY A 187 -4.88 12.33 -1.46
C GLY A 187 -5.05 10.85 -1.13
N THR A 188 -4.79 10.53 0.14
CA THR A 188 -5.08 9.24 0.76
C THR A 188 -5.90 9.43 2.03
N SER A 189 -6.41 8.35 2.61
CA SER A 189 -7.21 8.41 3.83
C SER A 189 -6.46 8.90 5.08
N THR A 190 -5.12 8.97 5.06
CA THR A 190 -4.30 9.25 6.26
C THR A 190 -3.14 10.22 6.00
N ASP A 191 -3.27 11.11 5.01
CA ASP A 191 -2.19 12.05 4.69
C ASP A 191 -1.86 13.01 5.84
N ALA A 192 -0.57 13.24 6.08
CA ALA A 192 -0.11 14.26 7.01
C ALA A 192 0.84 15.27 6.36
N VAL A 193 0.70 16.54 6.74
CA VAL A 193 1.63 17.61 6.38
C VAL A 193 2.16 18.24 7.66
N ALA A 194 3.47 18.41 7.76
CA ALA A 194 4.14 19.10 8.86
C ALA A 194 5.04 20.21 8.32
N VAL A 195 4.74 21.45 8.70
CA VAL A 195 5.57 22.62 8.38
C VAL A 195 6.26 23.09 9.65
N LEU A 196 7.60 23.10 9.64
CA LEU A 196 8.44 23.59 10.73
C LEU A 196 9.15 24.86 10.31
N PHE A 197 9.30 25.81 11.23
CA PHE A 197 9.97 27.09 11.00
C PHE A 197 10.54 27.66 12.30
N ARG A 198 11.46 28.62 12.20
CA ARG A 198 12.08 29.28 13.35
C ARG A 198 11.23 30.46 13.83
N LYS A 199 11.45 30.94 15.06
CA LYS A 199 10.86 32.21 15.51
C LYS A 199 11.57 33.46 14.95
N GLY A 200 12.80 33.31 14.46
CA GLY A 200 13.64 34.42 14.00
C GLY A 200 14.46 34.05 12.77
N GLY A 201 15.10 35.05 12.16
CA GLY A 201 15.80 34.93 10.88
C GLY A 201 15.05 35.64 9.75
N ARG A 202 15.33 35.25 8.49
CA ARG A 202 14.56 35.76 7.34
C ARG A 202 13.09 35.42 7.52
N SER A 203 12.21 36.40 7.30
CA SER A 203 10.76 36.21 7.48
C SER A 203 10.06 36.12 6.13
N ALA A 204 9.18 35.13 5.97
CA ALA A 204 8.23 35.10 4.87
C ALA A 204 6.81 35.37 5.41
N ALA A 205 6.20 36.45 4.92
CA ALA A 205 4.84 36.84 5.29
C ALA A 205 3.77 35.97 4.61
N TYR A 206 4.12 35.33 3.49
CA TYR A 206 3.27 34.45 2.71
C TYR A 206 4.08 33.26 2.20
N ALA A 207 3.44 32.08 2.16
CA ALA A 207 4.00 30.88 1.55
C ALA A 207 2.97 30.16 0.67
N GLY A 208 2.09 30.94 0.02
CA GLY A 208 1.15 30.45 -0.99
C GLY A 208 1.84 30.23 -2.34
N PRO A 209 1.20 29.53 -3.30
CA PRO A 209 1.84 29.13 -4.55
C PRO A 209 2.39 30.28 -5.42
N GLY A 210 1.83 31.49 -5.26
CA GLY A 210 2.28 32.70 -5.97
C GLY A 210 3.34 33.54 -5.23
N SER A 211 3.69 33.19 -3.99
CA SER A 211 4.78 33.84 -3.24
C SER A 211 6.12 33.16 -3.54
N GLU A 212 7.25 33.83 -3.40
CA GLU A 212 8.57 33.20 -3.65
C GLU A 212 8.79 31.96 -2.77
N ALA A 213 8.48 32.06 -1.47
CA ALA A 213 8.64 30.95 -0.53
C ALA A 213 7.72 29.77 -0.88
N GLY A 214 6.44 30.04 -1.19
CA GLY A 214 5.48 28.99 -1.54
C GLY A 214 5.66 28.41 -2.94
N TRP A 215 6.07 29.21 -3.92
CA TRP A 215 6.39 28.74 -5.28
C TRP A 215 7.56 27.75 -5.25
N MET A 216 8.64 28.06 -4.52
CA MET A 216 9.77 27.16 -4.35
C MET A 216 9.38 25.87 -3.63
N LEU A 217 8.64 25.99 -2.53
CA LEU A 217 8.09 24.85 -1.80
C LEU A 217 7.26 23.96 -2.74
N ALA A 218 6.39 24.58 -3.55
CA ALA A 218 5.51 23.88 -4.46
C ALA A 218 6.27 23.14 -5.56
N GLN A 219 7.21 23.82 -6.21
CA GLN A 219 8.03 23.25 -7.29
C GLN A 219 8.82 22.04 -6.81
N GLU A 220 9.46 22.16 -5.64
CA GLU A 220 10.33 21.12 -5.14
C GLU A 220 9.54 19.93 -4.55
N ALA A 221 8.45 20.19 -3.84
CA ALA A 221 7.54 19.14 -3.38
C ALA A 221 6.91 18.38 -4.57
N HIS A 222 6.55 19.09 -5.65
CA HIS A 222 6.03 18.49 -6.88
C HIS A 222 7.04 17.53 -7.49
N ARG A 223 8.29 17.99 -7.67
CA ARG A 223 9.40 17.18 -8.19
C ARG A 223 9.65 15.93 -7.33
N LEU A 224 9.74 16.09 -6.01
CA LEU A 224 9.99 14.99 -5.08
C LEU A 224 8.84 13.97 -5.05
N LEU A 225 7.59 14.43 -5.03
CA LEU A 225 6.45 13.53 -5.07
C LEU A 225 6.37 12.80 -6.42
N HIS A 226 6.79 13.45 -7.51
CA HIS A 226 7.01 12.76 -8.77
C HIS A 226 8.06 11.65 -8.62
N ARG A 227 9.24 11.96 -8.11
CA ARG A 227 10.29 10.96 -7.90
C ARG A 227 9.82 9.78 -7.03
N ALA A 228 9.23 10.05 -5.88
CA ALA A 228 8.76 9.05 -4.91
C ALA A 228 7.82 8.00 -5.52
N LEU A 229 6.81 8.46 -6.26
CA LEU A 229 5.84 7.56 -6.90
C LEU A 229 6.45 6.84 -8.12
N ARG A 230 7.32 7.51 -8.88
CA ARG A 230 8.00 6.90 -10.04
C ARG A 230 8.91 5.75 -9.60
N GLU A 231 9.74 5.94 -8.57
CA GLU A 231 10.65 4.90 -8.08
C GLU A 231 9.91 3.65 -7.58
N ARG A 232 8.65 3.81 -7.15
CA ARG A 232 7.77 2.68 -6.81
C ARG A 232 7.21 1.98 -8.04
N ASP A 233 6.82 2.73 -9.06
CA ASP A 233 6.35 2.16 -10.33
C ASP A 233 7.50 1.46 -11.09
N ASP A 234 8.69 2.07 -11.11
CA ASP A 234 9.90 1.56 -11.76
C ASP A 234 10.43 0.28 -11.08
N ARG A 235 10.30 0.16 -9.74
CA ARG A 235 10.59 -1.11 -9.04
C ARG A 235 9.74 -2.28 -9.52
N ARG A 236 8.55 -2.00 -10.07
CA ARG A 236 7.70 -3.00 -10.73
C ARG A 236 7.85 -3.00 -12.25
N GLY A 237 8.73 -2.18 -12.84
CA GLY A 237 8.91 -2.08 -14.28
C GLY A 237 7.62 -1.78 -15.04
N GLY A 238 6.70 -1.01 -14.44
CA GLY A 238 5.38 -0.73 -15.01
C GLY A 238 4.36 -1.89 -14.93
N LEU A 239 4.68 -2.95 -14.19
CA LEU A 239 3.80 -4.10 -13.99
C LEU A 239 2.75 -3.84 -12.89
N PRO A 240 1.55 -4.44 -12.98
CA PRO A 240 0.50 -4.27 -11.98
C PRO A 240 0.93 -4.81 -10.61
N SER A 241 0.47 -4.14 -9.55
CA SER A 241 0.72 -4.54 -8.16
C SER A 241 0.17 -5.93 -7.83
N LEU A 242 -1.06 -6.19 -8.31
CA LEU A 242 -1.82 -7.40 -8.04
C LEU A 242 -2.53 -7.83 -9.33
N THR A 243 -2.35 -9.09 -9.71
CA THR A 243 -2.99 -9.72 -10.86
C THR A 243 -3.72 -10.97 -10.42
N PHE A 244 -4.97 -11.10 -10.85
CA PHE A 244 -5.81 -12.25 -10.55
C PHE A 244 -5.96 -13.14 -11.79
N VAL A 245 -5.70 -14.43 -11.62
CA VAL A 245 -5.88 -15.45 -12.66
C VAL A 245 -6.94 -16.44 -12.18
N ILE A 246 -8.05 -16.52 -12.91
CA ILE A 246 -9.19 -17.38 -12.57
C ILE A 246 -9.51 -18.33 -13.72
N GLY A 247 -9.97 -19.54 -13.44
CA GLY A 247 -10.51 -20.43 -14.46
C GLY A 247 -10.81 -21.82 -13.94
N GLY A 248 -11.55 -22.61 -14.72
CA GLY A 248 -11.97 -23.96 -14.32
C GLY A 248 -10.80 -24.93 -14.07
N ALA A 249 -11.14 -26.11 -13.56
CA ALA A 249 -10.17 -27.20 -13.41
C ALA A 249 -9.53 -27.57 -14.77
N ARG A 250 -8.21 -27.80 -14.77
CA ARG A 250 -7.43 -28.14 -15.99
C ARG A 250 -7.51 -27.09 -17.13
N SER A 251 -7.91 -25.85 -16.85
CA SER A 251 -7.94 -24.75 -17.82
C SER A 251 -6.57 -24.22 -18.27
N GLY A 252 -5.47 -24.71 -17.67
CA GLY A 252 -4.11 -24.19 -17.91
C GLY A 252 -3.70 -22.99 -17.04
N LYS A 253 -4.54 -22.56 -16.09
CA LYS A 253 -4.28 -21.34 -15.28
C LYS A 253 -2.96 -21.33 -14.51
N SER A 254 -2.59 -22.44 -13.86
CA SER A 254 -1.34 -22.52 -13.10
C SER A 254 -0.12 -22.41 -14.02
N GLU A 255 -0.12 -23.12 -15.15
CA GLU A 255 0.98 -23.08 -16.12
C GLU A 255 1.14 -21.70 -16.75
N TRP A 256 0.02 -21.06 -17.10
CA TRP A 256 0.06 -19.72 -17.64
C TRP A 256 0.53 -18.68 -16.60
N ALA A 257 0.06 -18.79 -15.35
CA ALA A 257 0.49 -17.93 -14.24
C ALA A 257 1.97 -18.14 -13.88
N GLU A 258 2.46 -19.38 -13.93
CA GLU A 258 3.89 -19.70 -13.77
C GLU A 258 4.73 -19.01 -14.85
N GLY A 259 4.32 -19.11 -16.12
CA GLY A 259 5.01 -18.42 -17.22
C GLY A 259 4.91 -16.89 -17.15
N LEU A 260 3.81 -16.35 -16.62
CA LEU A 260 3.68 -14.91 -16.38
C LEU A 260 4.66 -14.43 -15.31
N ALA A 261 4.73 -15.15 -14.17
CA ALA A 261 5.63 -14.82 -13.07
C ALA A 261 7.10 -14.89 -13.50
N ASP A 262 7.49 -15.93 -14.25
CA ASP A 262 8.85 -16.08 -14.79
C ASP A 262 9.24 -14.91 -15.71
N ARG A 263 8.37 -14.51 -16.65
CA ARG A 263 8.64 -13.36 -17.54
C ARG A 263 8.84 -12.07 -16.75
N TRP A 264 8.01 -11.82 -15.74
CA TRP A 264 8.13 -10.62 -14.90
C TRP A 264 9.38 -10.65 -14.03
N ALA A 265 9.72 -11.80 -13.46
CA ALA A 265 10.93 -11.99 -12.68
C ALA A 265 12.19 -11.68 -13.53
N ARG A 266 12.24 -12.19 -14.77
CA ARG A 266 13.31 -11.87 -15.73
C ARG A 266 13.34 -10.39 -16.11
N GLN A 267 12.18 -9.77 -16.35
CA GLN A 267 12.10 -8.34 -16.67
C GLN A 267 12.66 -7.47 -15.54
N LEU A 268 12.42 -7.86 -14.29
CA LEU A 268 12.85 -7.11 -13.10
C LEU A 268 14.24 -7.52 -12.59
N GLY A 269 14.83 -8.59 -13.12
CA GLY A 269 16.09 -9.14 -12.64
C GLY A 269 16.00 -9.71 -11.21
N VAL A 270 14.85 -10.25 -10.83
CA VAL A 270 14.57 -10.83 -9.51
C VAL A 270 14.09 -12.28 -9.62
N GLU A 271 13.96 -12.97 -8.49
CA GLU A 271 13.46 -14.35 -8.44
C GLU A 271 11.92 -14.42 -8.40
N VAL A 272 11.37 -15.64 -8.52
CA VAL A 272 9.96 -15.92 -8.22
C VAL A 272 9.85 -16.53 -6.84
N VAL A 273 8.87 -16.05 -6.07
CA VAL A 273 8.47 -16.61 -4.78
C VAL A 273 7.12 -17.31 -4.96
N TYR A 274 7.14 -18.64 -5.02
CA TYR A 274 5.96 -19.47 -5.13
C TYR A 274 5.37 -19.79 -3.76
N VAL A 275 4.10 -19.45 -3.54
CA VAL A 275 3.37 -19.76 -2.31
C VAL A 275 2.40 -20.91 -2.58
N ALA A 276 2.69 -22.08 -2.02
CA ALA A 276 1.88 -23.28 -2.14
C ALA A 276 0.87 -23.35 -0.98
N THR A 277 -0.42 -23.17 -1.27
CA THR A 277 -1.49 -23.19 -0.24
C THR A 277 -2.20 -24.54 -0.10
N ALA A 278 -1.92 -25.51 -0.98
CA ALA A 278 -2.51 -26.84 -0.92
C ALA A 278 -1.85 -27.71 0.18
N ARG A 279 -2.66 -28.51 0.89
CA ARG A 279 -2.16 -29.64 1.70
C ARG A 279 -1.66 -30.76 0.77
N LYS A 280 -0.59 -31.46 1.17
CA LYS A 280 0.07 -32.49 0.35
C LYS A 280 -0.69 -33.82 0.27
N GLU A 281 -1.56 -34.09 1.25
CA GLU A 281 -2.27 -35.38 1.39
C GLU A 281 -3.15 -35.68 0.17
N GLY A 282 -2.87 -36.80 -0.51
CA GLY A 282 -3.64 -37.27 -1.68
C GLY A 282 -3.36 -36.49 -2.98
N MET A 283 -2.37 -35.60 -2.98
CA MET A 283 -1.95 -34.80 -4.14
C MET A 283 -0.47 -34.98 -4.49
N GLU A 284 0.21 -36.01 -3.98
CA GLU A 284 1.67 -36.13 -4.06
C GLU A 284 2.19 -36.16 -5.51
N GLU A 285 1.53 -36.90 -6.40
CA GLU A 285 1.86 -36.99 -7.83
C GLU A 285 1.73 -35.61 -8.53
N ARG A 286 0.66 -34.88 -8.19
CA ARG A 286 0.35 -33.56 -8.76
C ARG A 286 1.34 -32.51 -8.24
N VAL A 287 1.67 -32.55 -6.95
CA VAL A 287 2.68 -31.68 -6.32
C VAL A 287 4.06 -31.94 -6.93
N ARG A 288 4.48 -33.20 -7.07
CA ARG A 288 5.75 -33.59 -7.71
C ARG A 288 5.83 -33.08 -9.15
N ARG A 289 4.74 -33.19 -9.93
CA ARG A 289 4.69 -32.64 -11.29
C ARG A 289 4.86 -31.12 -11.32
N HIS A 290 4.24 -30.39 -10.39
CA HIS A 290 4.41 -28.93 -10.31
C HIS A 290 5.82 -28.56 -9.86
N GLN A 291 6.38 -29.24 -8.86
CA GLN A 291 7.76 -29.02 -8.42
C GLN A 291 8.78 -29.25 -9.55
N ARG A 292 8.61 -30.30 -10.36
CA ARG A 292 9.48 -30.60 -11.51
C ARG A 292 9.42 -29.56 -12.63
N ARG A 293 8.32 -28.81 -12.76
CA ARG A 293 8.17 -27.77 -13.80
C ARG A 293 8.75 -26.42 -13.41
N ARG A 294 8.95 -26.16 -12.12
CA ARG A 294 9.45 -24.88 -11.63
C ARG A 294 10.95 -24.75 -11.92
N PRO A 295 11.42 -23.60 -12.41
CA PRO A 295 12.85 -23.33 -12.55
C PRO A 295 13.59 -23.50 -11.20
N PRO A 296 14.84 -23.99 -11.20
CA PRO A 296 15.59 -24.26 -9.97
C PRO A 296 15.91 -23.02 -9.12
N GLY A 297 15.80 -21.80 -9.68
CA GLY A 297 15.96 -20.53 -8.96
C GLY A 297 14.68 -20.00 -8.28
N TRP A 298 13.59 -20.77 -8.25
CA TRP A 298 12.36 -20.35 -7.58
C TRP A 298 12.39 -20.68 -6.09
N LYS A 299 12.09 -19.69 -5.26
CA LYS A 299 11.85 -19.91 -3.84
C LYS A 299 10.44 -20.43 -3.63
N THR A 300 10.27 -21.58 -2.97
CA THR A 300 8.95 -22.12 -2.61
C THR A 300 8.69 -21.96 -1.12
N ILE A 301 7.50 -21.47 -0.77
CA ILE A 301 7.02 -21.33 0.60
C ILE A 301 5.72 -22.13 0.72
N GLU A 302 5.66 -23.03 1.69
CA GLU A 302 4.49 -23.85 1.96
C GLU A 302 3.60 -23.15 3.01
N ALA A 303 2.34 -22.92 2.65
CA ALA A 303 1.36 -22.18 3.44
C ALA A 303 -0.01 -22.91 3.50
N PRO A 304 -0.06 -24.20 3.87
CA PRO A 304 -1.29 -25.02 3.81
C PRO A 304 -2.39 -24.58 4.79
N GLU A 305 -1.99 -23.83 5.81
CA GLU A 305 -2.85 -23.27 6.85
C GLU A 305 -3.35 -21.86 6.49
N GLY A 306 -2.78 -21.23 5.46
CA GLY A 306 -3.10 -19.86 5.05
C GLY A 306 -2.47 -18.75 5.89
N ASP A 307 -1.81 -19.09 7.01
CA ASP A 307 -1.28 -18.15 7.99
C ASP A 307 0.11 -17.58 7.62
N VAL A 308 0.86 -18.32 6.81
CA VAL A 308 2.27 -18.02 6.45
C VAL A 308 2.41 -16.76 5.58
N LEU A 309 1.30 -16.24 5.06
CA LEU A 309 1.30 -14.94 4.38
C LEU A 309 1.62 -13.80 5.35
N ALA A 310 1.42 -13.95 6.67
CA ALA A 310 1.73 -12.87 7.62
C ALA A 310 3.23 -12.47 7.63
N GLY A 311 4.15 -13.40 7.36
CA GLY A 311 5.60 -13.16 7.42
C GLY A 311 6.33 -13.26 6.08
N LEU A 312 5.61 -13.43 4.95
CA LEU A 312 6.22 -13.56 3.61
C LEU A 312 7.07 -12.33 3.22
N TRP A 313 6.79 -11.18 3.84
CA TRP A 313 7.42 -9.90 3.56
C TRP A 313 8.33 -9.39 4.70
N ASP A 314 8.51 -10.18 5.77
CA ASP A 314 9.33 -9.81 6.92
C ASP A 314 10.78 -10.30 6.71
N GLY A 315 11.67 -9.41 6.24
CA GLY A 315 13.12 -9.69 6.15
C GLY A 315 13.86 -8.96 5.00
N PRO A 316 15.19 -8.87 5.04
CA PRO A 316 15.99 -8.06 4.10
C PRO A 316 16.52 -8.82 2.85
N GLY A 317 16.01 -10.02 2.52
CA GLY A 317 16.45 -10.82 1.36
C GLY A 317 15.69 -10.50 0.07
N PRO A 318 16.20 -10.87 -1.13
CA PRO A 318 15.75 -10.32 -2.41
C PRO A 318 14.29 -10.68 -2.64
N GLY A 319 13.41 -9.68 -2.51
CA GLY A 319 12.02 -9.87 -2.86
C GLY A 319 11.91 -10.12 -4.38
N GLY A 320 10.89 -10.88 -4.75
CA GLY A 320 10.69 -11.33 -6.10
C GLY A 320 9.21 -11.32 -6.49
N VAL A 321 8.92 -11.65 -7.74
CA VAL A 321 7.53 -11.78 -8.20
C VAL A 321 6.86 -12.89 -7.41
N VAL A 322 5.74 -12.58 -6.76
CA VAL A 322 5.04 -13.54 -5.89
C VAL A 322 3.96 -14.24 -6.69
N LEU A 323 3.93 -15.57 -6.66
CA LEU A 323 2.87 -16.39 -7.26
C LEU A 323 2.18 -17.21 -6.16
N ILE A 324 0.91 -16.89 -5.89
CA ILE A 324 0.06 -17.62 -4.93
C ILE A 324 -0.81 -18.60 -5.72
N ASP A 325 -0.55 -19.90 -5.58
CA ASP A 325 -1.34 -20.96 -6.18
C ASP A 325 -1.75 -21.97 -5.08
N SER A 326 -2.99 -21.90 -4.57
CA SER A 326 -4.15 -21.11 -5.04
C SER A 326 -4.94 -20.46 -3.91
N LEU A 327 -5.68 -19.39 -4.23
CA LEU A 327 -6.76 -18.88 -3.38
C LEU A 327 -7.79 -19.96 -3.02
N THR A 328 -8.09 -20.88 -3.93
CA THR A 328 -9.05 -21.98 -3.71
C THR A 328 -8.73 -22.79 -2.46
N HIS A 329 -7.51 -23.36 -2.37
CA HIS A 329 -7.08 -24.11 -1.19
C HIS A 329 -6.99 -23.24 0.08
N TRP A 330 -6.68 -21.95 -0.07
CA TRP A 330 -6.68 -21.02 1.05
C TRP A 330 -8.10 -20.81 1.62
N VAL A 331 -9.11 -20.65 0.76
CA VAL A 331 -10.52 -20.60 1.15
C VAL A 331 -10.97 -21.93 1.76
N THR A 332 -10.51 -23.07 1.23
CA THR A 332 -10.78 -24.39 1.84
C THR A 332 -10.26 -24.48 3.28
N ALA A 333 -9.06 -23.96 3.55
CA ALA A 333 -8.50 -23.94 4.90
C ALA A 333 -9.30 -23.03 5.85
N TRP A 334 -9.68 -21.82 5.39
CA TRP A 334 -10.57 -20.92 6.14
C TRP A 334 -11.92 -21.58 6.47
N MET A 335 -12.56 -22.18 5.46
CA MET A 335 -13.85 -22.86 5.59
C MET A 335 -13.77 -24.04 6.57
N SER A 336 -12.71 -24.84 6.50
CA SER A 336 -12.52 -25.99 7.37
C SER A 336 -12.44 -25.58 8.85
N ARG A 337 -11.74 -24.49 9.17
CA ARG A 337 -11.68 -23.92 10.52
C ARG A 337 -13.04 -23.44 11.02
N ARG A 338 -13.83 -22.81 10.14
CA ARG A 338 -15.18 -22.33 10.47
C ARG A 338 -16.17 -23.46 10.68
N LEU A 339 -16.15 -24.46 9.79
CA LEU A 339 -17.03 -25.62 9.91
C LEU A 339 -16.71 -26.48 11.13
N ALA A 340 -15.44 -26.57 11.57
CA ALA A 340 -15.08 -27.26 12.80
C ALA A 340 -15.70 -26.63 14.06
N LEU A 341 -16.08 -25.35 14.01
CA LEU A 341 -16.78 -24.64 15.10
C LEU A 341 -18.31 -24.79 15.03
N ARG A 342 -18.85 -25.29 13.91
CA ARG A 342 -20.27 -25.62 13.78
C ARG A 342 -20.53 -26.99 14.41
N SER A 343 -21.67 -27.16 15.09
CA SER A 343 -22.08 -28.47 15.64
C SER A 343 -22.08 -29.58 14.57
N PRO A 344 -21.77 -30.83 14.94
CA PRO A 344 -21.46 -31.90 14.01
C PRO A 344 -22.73 -32.40 13.29
N SER A 345 -23.13 -31.76 12.20
CA SER A 345 -24.22 -32.24 11.33
C SER A 345 -24.18 -31.59 9.93
N LEU A 346 -23.07 -31.74 9.20
CA LEU A 346 -23.10 -31.68 7.73
C LEU A 346 -22.99 -33.12 7.25
N ASP A 347 -24.10 -33.84 7.17
CA ASP A 347 -24.18 -35.27 6.81
C ASP A 347 -23.87 -35.54 5.33
N GLY A 348 -23.20 -34.61 4.66
CA GLY A 348 -22.83 -34.69 3.25
C GLY A 348 -24.00 -34.53 2.28
N SER A 349 -25.26 -34.61 2.73
CA SER A 349 -26.43 -34.48 1.87
C SER A 349 -26.84 -33.01 1.67
N HIS A 350 -27.50 -32.72 0.56
CA HIS A 350 -28.31 -31.50 0.48
C HIS A 350 -29.54 -31.67 1.36
N ARG A 351 -29.66 -30.83 2.39
CA ARG A 351 -30.90 -30.59 3.12
C ARG A 351 -31.49 -29.27 2.62
N GLU A 352 -32.81 -29.25 2.40
CA GLU A 352 -33.54 -27.98 2.28
C GLU A 352 -33.97 -27.53 3.69
N PRO A 353 -33.79 -26.24 4.05
CA PRO A 353 -33.18 -25.17 3.25
C PRO A 353 -31.66 -25.36 3.10
N VAL A 354 -31.12 -24.95 1.94
CA VAL A 354 -29.67 -25.00 1.66
C VAL A 354 -28.95 -24.16 2.72
N PRO A 355 -27.91 -24.69 3.39
CA PRO A 355 -27.22 -23.92 4.41
C PRO A 355 -26.46 -22.75 3.78
N GLU A 356 -26.53 -21.61 4.45
CA GLU A 356 -25.88 -20.36 4.06
C GLU A 356 -24.82 -19.95 5.10
N TRP A 357 -23.97 -19.00 4.71
CA TRP A 357 -23.06 -18.33 5.62
C TRP A 357 -23.82 -17.28 6.44
N SER A 358 -23.58 -17.21 7.75
CA SER A 358 -24.14 -16.13 8.55
C SER A 358 -23.51 -14.79 8.16
N PRO A 359 -24.18 -13.65 8.41
CA PRO A 359 -23.61 -12.33 8.16
C PRO A 359 -22.26 -12.11 8.86
N GLU A 360 -22.03 -12.74 10.01
CA GLU A 360 -20.77 -12.71 10.76
C GLU A 360 -19.67 -13.51 10.06
N GLU A 361 -19.98 -14.69 9.53
CA GLU A 361 -19.02 -15.53 8.79
C GLU A 361 -18.63 -14.90 7.45
N GLU A 362 -19.58 -14.30 6.73
CA GLU A 362 -19.28 -13.56 5.50
C GLU A 362 -18.39 -12.34 5.78
N ARG A 363 -18.67 -11.62 6.87
CA ARG A 363 -17.84 -10.49 7.31
C ARG A 363 -16.42 -10.94 7.63
N ASP A 364 -16.27 -12.06 8.33
CA ASP A 364 -14.96 -12.64 8.63
C ASP A 364 -14.19 -13.04 7.37
N LEU A 365 -14.85 -13.71 6.42
CA LEU A 365 -14.23 -14.04 5.13
C LEU A 365 -13.73 -12.78 4.42
N LYS A 366 -14.58 -11.75 4.38
CA LYS A 366 -14.26 -10.46 3.78
C LYS A 366 -13.06 -9.82 4.46
N GLU A 367 -13.04 -9.74 5.80
CA GLU A 367 -11.92 -9.18 6.56
C GLU A 367 -10.62 -9.95 6.33
N THR A 368 -10.70 -11.28 6.25
CA THR A 368 -9.55 -12.14 5.98
C THR A 368 -9.03 -11.95 4.55
N MET A 369 -9.92 -11.83 3.56
CA MET A 369 -9.58 -11.52 2.16
C MET A 369 -8.97 -10.14 2.01
N GLU A 370 -9.51 -9.14 2.69
CA GLU A 370 -8.94 -7.81 2.70
C GLU A 370 -7.54 -7.82 3.33
N ALA A 371 -7.32 -8.59 4.40
CA ALA A 371 -5.98 -8.75 4.98
C ALA A 371 -4.99 -9.39 3.99
N LEU A 372 -5.41 -10.38 3.21
CA LEU A 372 -4.63 -10.96 2.13
C LEU A 372 -4.31 -9.92 1.05
N ILE A 373 -5.31 -9.20 0.55
CA ILE A 373 -5.15 -8.17 -0.49
C ILE A 373 -4.21 -7.07 -0.03
N ARG A 374 -4.37 -6.61 1.22
CA ARG A 374 -3.47 -5.63 1.84
C ARG A 374 -2.04 -6.11 1.74
N ARG A 375 -1.77 -7.36 2.17
CA ARG A 375 -0.46 -8.00 2.12
C ARG A 375 0.12 -8.09 0.70
N CYS A 376 -0.68 -8.52 -0.28
CA CYS A 376 -0.24 -8.54 -1.68
C CYS A 376 0.14 -7.14 -2.19
N ARG A 377 -0.62 -6.10 -1.83
CA ARG A 377 -0.32 -4.71 -2.21
C ARG A 377 0.95 -4.15 -1.55
N ARG A 378 1.37 -4.70 -0.39
CA ARG A 378 2.63 -4.36 0.29
C ARG A 378 3.85 -4.76 -0.51
N SER A 379 3.71 -5.79 -1.36
CA SER A 379 4.84 -6.33 -2.10
C SER A 379 5.46 -5.25 -2.99
N PRO A 380 6.77 -4.95 -2.87
CA PRO A 380 7.45 -4.09 -3.83
C PRO A 380 7.47 -4.70 -5.24
N TYR A 381 7.21 -6.00 -5.35
CA TYR A 381 7.15 -6.76 -6.59
C TYR A 381 5.72 -7.14 -6.98
N PRO A 382 5.45 -7.39 -8.27
CA PRO A 382 4.15 -7.88 -8.72
C PRO A 382 3.71 -9.15 -8.00
N VAL A 383 2.42 -9.23 -7.66
CA VAL A 383 1.79 -10.42 -7.08
C VAL A 383 0.77 -11.00 -8.05
N VAL A 384 0.87 -12.29 -8.33
CA VAL A 384 -0.08 -13.08 -9.11
C VAL A 384 -0.79 -14.05 -8.19
N VAL A 385 -2.13 -14.04 -8.21
CA VAL A 385 -2.94 -14.96 -7.41
C VAL A 385 -3.79 -15.81 -8.35
N VAL A 386 -3.78 -17.13 -8.15
CA VAL A 386 -4.52 -18.11 -8.95
C VAL A 386 -5.72 -18.63 -8.16
N SER A 387 -6.88 -18.73 -8.80
CA SER A 387 -8.08 -19.35 -8.22
C SER A 387 -8.85 -20.18 -9.24
N ASP A 388 -9.59 -21.18 -8.77
CA ASP A 388 -10.60 -21.89 -9.51
C ASP A 388 -11.89 -21.06 -9.67
N GLU A 389 -12.52 -21.19 -10.84
CA GLU A 389 -13.94 -20.85 -11.03
C GLU A 389 -14.78 -22.11 -10.84
N VAL A 390 -15.77 -22.05 -9.96
CA VAL A 390 -16.63 -23.18 -9.57
C VAL A 390 -18.12 -22.84 -9.63
N GLY A 391 -18.48 -21.58 -9.86
CA GLY A 391 -19.86 -21.08 -9.83
C GLY A 391 -20.63 -21.25 -11.13
N GLU A 392 -20.01 -21.74 -12.20
CA GLU A 392 -20.63 -21.87 -13.54
C GLU A 392 -21.23 -23.24 -13.81
N GLY A 393 -21.13 -24.16 -12.85
CA GLY A 393 -21.70 -25.50 -12.92
C GLY A 393 -23.09 -25.61 -12.31
N VAL A 394 -23.58 -26.85 -12.22
CA VAL A 394 -24.80 -27.18 -11.48
C VAL A 394 -24.58 -26.92 -9.99
N VAL A 395 -25.66 -26.59 -9.26
CA VAL A 395 -25.65 -26.55 -7.79
C VAL A 395 -25.05 -27.87 -7.27
N PRO A 396 -24.06 -27.82 -6.35
CA PRO A 396 -23.48 -29.01 -5.76
C PRO A 396 -24.54 -29.98 -5.22
N ALA A 397 -24.17 -31.24 -5.00
CA ALA A 397 -25.05 -32.25 -4.39
C ALA A 397 -24.96 -32.29 -2.86
N THR A 398 -24.04 -31.52 -2.28
CA THR A 398 -23.70 -31.55 -0.86
C THR A 398 -23.77 -30.15 -0.25
N ALA A 399 -24.26 -30.06 0.99
CA ALA A 399 -24.28 -28.81 1.76
C ALA A 399 -22.90 -28.13 1.83
N VAL A 400 -21.84 -28.92 2.07
CA VAL A 400 -20.44 -28.46 2.09
C VAL A 400 -20.03 -27.89 0.73
N GLY A 401 -20.47 -28.51 -0.37
CA GLY A 401 -20.20 -28.04 -1.72
C GLY A 401 -20.83 -26.68 -2.00
N CYS A 402 -22.09 -26.45 -1.59
CA CYS A 402 -22.73 -25.14 -1.73
C CYS A 402 -22.01 -24.05 -0.94
N LEU A 403 -21.74 -24.30 0.35
CA LEU A 403 -21.00 -23.37 1.19
C LEU A 403 -19.62 -23.02 0.61
N PHE A 404 -18.91 -24.02 0.06
CA PHE A 404 -17.62 -23.81 -0.60
C PHE A 404 -17.74 -22.95 -1.86
N ARG A 405 -18.69 -23.26 -2.74
CA ARG A 405 -18.95 -22.49 -3.98
C ARG A 405 -19.21 -21.02 -3.63
N ASP A 406 -20.05 -20.76 -2.64
CA ASP A 406 -20.46 -19.41 -2.27
C ASP A 406 -19.31 -18.63 -1.62
N ALA A 407 -18.56 -19.26 -0.70
CA ALA A 407 -17.36 -18.66 -0.09
C ALA A 407 -16.28 -18.34 -1.15
N LEU A 408 -16.00 -19.27 -2.06
CA LEU A 408 -15.01 -19.04 -3.11
C LEU A 408 -15.46 -17.94 -4.09
N GLY A 409 -16.76 -17.90 -4.41
CA GLY A 409 -17.35 -16.83 -5.22
C GLY A 409 -17.16 -15.45 -4.59
N LEU A 410 -17.46 -15.30 -3.29
CA LEU A 410 -17.25 -14.05 -2.55
C LEU A 410 -15.77 -13.65 -2.50
N ALA A 411 -14.87 -14.62 -2.27
CA ALA A 411 -13.43 -14.39 -2.26
C ALA A 411 -12.91 -13.95 -3.63
N ASN A 412 -13.33 -14.64 -4.71
CA ASN A 412 -12.97 -14.32 -6.09
C ASN A 412 -13.42 -12.91 -6.48
N GLN A 413 -14.65 -12.51 -6.14
CA GLN A 413 -15.16 -11.15 -6.40
C GLN A 413 -14.35 -10.09 -5.65
N THR A 414 -14.05 -10.34 -4.38
CA THR A 414 -13.27 -9.41 -3.53
C THR A 414 -11.86 -9.21 -4.10
N LEU A 415 -11.20 -10.30 -4.51
CA LEU A 415 -9.88 -10.24 -5.12
C LEU A 415 -9.89 -9.57 -6.52
N ALA A 416 -10.88 -9.88 -7.35
CA ALA A 416 -11.02 -9.29 -8.69
C ALA A 416 -11.16 -7.77 -8.63
N ARG A 417 -12.01 -7.25 -7.72
CA ARG A 417 -12.17 -5.79 -7.50
C ARG A 417 -10.86 -5.11 -7.11
N ALA A 418 -10.04 -5.80 -6.32
CA ALA A 418 -8.78 -5.27 -5.83
C ALA A 418 -7.60 -5.37 -6.81
N SER A 419 -7.73 -6.18 -7.86
CA SER A 419 -6.65 -6.52 -8.79
C SER A 419 -6.51 -5.51 -9.91
N GLY A 420 -5.28 -5.17 -10.29
CA GLY A 420 -4.97 -4.28 -11.40
C GLY A 420 -5.31 -4.88 -12.77
N ARG A 421 -5.18 -6.21 -12.89
CA ARG A 421 -5.54 -7.01 -14.06
C ARG A 421 -6.25 -8.30 -13.62
N VAL A 422 -7.21 -8.75 -14.42
CA VAL A 422 -7.91 -10.01 -14.17
C VAL A 422 -7.93 -10.83 -15.45
N TYR A 423 -7.37 -12.05 -15.38
CA TYR A 423 -7.32 -12.98 -16.49
C TYR A 423 -8.22 -14.18 -16.21
N ARG A 424 -9.12 -14.46 -17.15
CA ARG A 424 -9.90 -15.68 -17.18
C ARG A 424 -9.26 -16.69 -18.12
N MET A 425 -9.08 -17.91 -17.64
CA MET A 425 -8.45 -19.00 -18.38
C MET A 425 -9.49 -19.97 -18.92
N THR A 426 -9.52 -20.13 -20.24
CA THR A 426 -10.44 -21.05 -20.93
C THR A 426 -9.65 -21.86 -21.94
N ALA A 427 -9.64 -23.19 -21.80
CA ALA A 427 -8.93 -24.11 -22.71
C ALA A 427 -7.46 -23.71 -22.99
N GLY A 428 -6.73 -23.23 -21.98
CA GLY A 428 -5.35 -22.78 -22.10
C GLY A 428 -5.18 -21.32 -22.56
N LEU A 429 -6.26 -20.63 -22.92
CA LEU A 429 -6.22 -19.27 -23.43
C LEU A 429 -6.52 -18.24 -22.32
N PRO A 430 -5.64 -17.25 -22.10
CA PRO A 430 -5.90 -16.14 -21.19
C PRO A 430 -6.77 -15.07 -21.86
N VAL A 431 -7.86 -14.68 -21.20
CA VAL A 431 -8.70 -13.54 -21.59
C VAL A 431 -8.62 -12.48 -20.48
N GLU A 432 -8.07 -11.31 -20.79
CA GLU A 432 -8.10 -10.19 -19.85
C GLU A 432 -9.52 -9.60 -19.82
N ILE A 433 -10.17 -9.68 -18.66
CA ILE A 433 -11.59 -9.31 -18.51
C ILE A 433 -11.80 -7.97 -17.78
N ARG A 434 -10.78 -7.42 -17.11
CA ARG A 434 -10.95 -6.16 -16.36
C ARG A 434 -11.04 -4.95 -17.29
N SER A 435 -10.20 -4.88 -18.31
CA SER A 435 -10.23 -3.81 -19.32
C SER A 435 -11.49 -3.82 -20.19
N ARG A 436 -12.22 -4.94 -20.19
CA ARG A 436 -13.46 -5.14 -20.95
C ARG A 436 -14.71 -5.03 -20.09
N ALA A 437 -14.56 -4.87 -18.77
CA ALA A 437 -15.68 -4.70 -17.87
C ALA A 437 -16.30 -3.31 -18.11
N ILE A 438 -17.59 -3.29 -18.45
CA ILE A 438 -18.37 -2.06 -18.44
C ILE A 438 -18.59 -1.72 -16.97
N ASP A 439 -18.11 -0.55 -16.56
CA ASP A 439 -18.31 -0.06 -15.21
C ASP A 439 -19.79 0.35 -15.07
N SER A 440 -20.64 -0.58 -14.63
CA SER A 440 -22.09 -0.37 -14.50
C SER A 440 -22.47 0.77 -13.55
N ARG A 441 -21.49 1.32 -12.80
CA ARG A 441 -21.62 2.53 -11.99
C ARG A 441 -21.61 3.82 -12.82
N VAL A 442 -21.03 3.81 -14.02
CA VAL A 442 -21.04 4.97 -14.94
C VAL A 442 -22.43 5.14 -15.57
N GLU A 443 -23.16 4.06 -15.83
CA GLU A 443 -24.54 4.14 -16.34
C GLU A 443 -25.53 4.59 -15.27
N ALA A 444 -25.36 4.15 -14.01
CA ALA A 444 -26.21 4.61 -12.91
C ALA A 444 -26.05 6.12 -12.58
N GLY A 445 -24.92 6.73 -12.98
CA GLY A 445 -24.66 8.17 -12.83
C GLY A 445 -25.01 9.02 -14.06
N LEU A 446 -25.30 8.41 -15.21
CA LEU A 446 -25.62 9.11 -16.47
C LEU A 446 -27.08 8.90 -16.94
N GLY A 447 -27.86 8.09 -16.23
CA GLY A 447 -29.28 7.84 -16.50
C GLY A 447 -30.22 8.91 -15.93
N GLY A 448 -29.98 10.19 -16.23
CA GLY A 448 -30.77 11.29 -15.68
C GLY A 448 -30.74 12.56 -16.52
N GLY A 449 -30.91 12.46 -17.84
CA GLY A 449 -31.21 13.62 -18.66
C GLY A 449 -30.93 13.42 -20.14
N ALA A 450 -31.99 13.17 -20.92
CA ALA A 450 -32.22 13.80 -22.22
C ALA A 450 -33.56 13.30 -22.81
N PRO A 451 -34.24 14.08 -23.67
CA PRO A 451 -34.14 15.53 -23.92
C PRO A 451 -35.15 16.35 -23.09
#